data_AF-A0A6J6V007-F1
#
_entry.id   AF-A0A6J6V007-F1
#
_cell.length_a   1.000
_cell.length_b   1.000
_cell.length_c   1.000
_cell.angle_alpha   90.00
_cell.angle_beta   90.00
_cell.angle_gamma   90.00
#
_symmetry.space_group_name_H-M   'P 1'
#
loop_
_entity.id
_entity.type
_entity.pdbx_description
1 polymer ?
#
loop_
_entity_poly.entity_id
_entity_poly.type
_entity_poly.pdbx_seq_one_letter_code
_entity_poly.pdbx_strand_id
1 'polypeptide(L)' 'MLVDAFIGPRWRSLYEVAIQEKYRMLSFGDAMLLDRSL' A
#
# COMPACT_ATOMS: atom_id res chain seq x y z
N MET A 1 11.62 -5.10 -3.13
CA MET A 1 11.17 -4.76 -1.75
C MET A 1 9.92 -5.58 -1.41
N LEU A 2 9.57 -5.77 -0.14
CA LEU A 2 8.57 -6.78 0.28
C LEU A 2 7.18 -6.62 -0.37
N VAL A 3 6.59 -5.42 -0.33
CA VAL A 3 5.24 -5.17 -0.88
C VAL A 3 5.21 -5.34 -2.40
N ASP A 4 6.24 -4.86 -3.08
CA ASP A 4 6.43 -5.04 -4.54
C ASP A 4 6.55 -6.52 -4.94
N ALA A 5 7.28 -7.31 -4.17
CA ALA A 5 7.35 -8.77 -4.38
C ALA A 5 6.02 -9.48 -4.05
N PHE A 6 5.15 -8.87 -3.24
CA PHE A 6 3.87 -9.44 -2.88
C PHE A 6 2.80 -9.19 -3.94
N ILE A 7 2.58 -7.94 -4.36
CA ILE A 7 1.48 -7.56 -5.27
C ILE A 7 1.92 -6.95 -6.60
N GLY A 8 3.22 -6.97 -6.90
CA GLY A 8 3.78 -6.40 -8.13
C GLY A 8 3.58 -4.88 -8.21
N PRO A 9 3.70 -4.28 -9.41
CA PRO A 9 3.78 -2.83 -9.58
C PRO A 9 2.54 -2.04 -9.12
N ARG A 10 1.39 -2.73 -8.90
CA ARG A 10 0.13 -2.14 -8.40
C ARG A 10 0.29 -1.41 -7.06
N TRP A 11 1.30 -1.77 -6.26
CA TRP A 11 1.55 -1.12 -4.96
C TRP A 11 1.72 0.39 -5.08
N ARG A 12 2.31 0.90 -6.18
CA ARG A 12 2.56 2.33 -6.37
C ARG A 12 1.26 3.13 -6.43
N SER A 13 0.30 2.66 -7.22
CA SER A 13 -1.01 3.32 -7.36
C SER A 13 -1.80 3.27 -6.05
N LEU A 14 -1.70 2.19 -5.27
CA LEU A 14 -2.34 2.12 -3.95
C LEU A 14 -1.75 3.15 -2.97
N TYR A 15 -0.43 3.32 -2.97
CA TYR A 15 0.23 4.34 -2.15
C TYR A 15 -0.12 5.76 -2.62
N GLU A 16 -0.27 5.98 -3.91
CA GLU A 16 -0.70 7.27 -4.46
C GLU A 16 -2.09 7.66 -3.95
N VAL A 17 -3.05 6.73 -3.99
CA VAL A 17 -4.39 6.93 -3.40
C VAL A 17 -4.29 7.19 -1.90
N ALA A 18 -3.51 6.40 -1.16
CA ALA A 18 -3.36 6.57 0.28
C ALA A 18 -2.77 7.96 0.64
N ILE A 19 -1.87 8.50 -0.18
CA ILE A 19 -1.33 9.86 -0.01
C ILE A 19 -2.40 10.92 -0.30
N GLN A 20 -3.15 10.78 -1.40
CA GLN A 20 -4.22 11.72 -1.77
C GLN A 20 -5.30 11.79 -0.69
N GLU A 21 -5.66 10.64 -0.12
CA GLU A 21 -6.64 10.51 0.96
C GLU A 21 -6.04 10.76 2.37
N LYS A 22 -4.78 11.19 2.45
CA LYS A 22 -4.08 11.58 3.69
C LYS A 22 -4.05 10.49 4.77
N TYR A 23 -3.82 9.25 4.38
CA TYR A 23 -3.54 8.16 5.31
C TYR A 23 -2.25 8.46 6.10
N ARG A 24 -2.23 8.05 7.37
CA ARG A 24 -1.06 8.17 8.23
C ARG A 24 -0.05 7.11 7.81
N MET A 25 1.21 7.50 7.67
CA MET A 25 2.27 6.62 7.18
C MET A 25 3.22 6.20 8.31
N LEU A 26 4.07 5.21 8.01
CA LEU A 26 5.16 4.72 8.87
C LEU A 26 4.65 4.03 10.16
N SER A 27 5.49 4.00 11.20
CA SER A 27 5.37 3.10 12.35
C SER A 27 4.07 3.23 13.15
N PHE A 28 3.45 4.40 13.15
CA PHE A 28 2.17 4.68 13.84
C PHE A 28 1.05 5.07 12.87
N GLY A 29 1.22 4.66 11.61
CA GLY A 29 0.30 4.92 10.52
C GLY A 29 -0.90 3.99 10.49
N ASP A 30 -1.65 4.11 9.41
CA ASP A 30 -2.74 3.20 9.08
C ASP A 30 -2.19 1.89 8.48
N ALA A 31 -3.06 0.90 8.31
CA ALA A 31 -2.71 -0.42 7.81
C ALA A 31 -3.36 -0.70 6.44
N MET A 32 -2.77 -1.62 5.70
CA MET A 32 -3.28 -2.09 4.42
C MET A 32 -3.37 -3.62 4.44
N LEU A 33 -4.56 -4.15 4.13
CA LEU A 33 -4.77 -5.58 3.90
C LEU A 33 -4.63 -5.85 2.41
N LEU A 34 -3.73 -6.75 2.03
CA LEU A 34 -3.43 -7.06 0.64
C LEU A 34 -3.68 -8.54 0.36
N ASP A 35 -4.30 -8.81 -0.79
CA ASP A 35 -4.46 -10.14 -1.35
C ASP A 35 -3.92 -10.17 -2.79
N ARG A 36 -3.34 -11.31 -3.17
CA ARG A 36 -2.87 -11.61 -4.52
C ARG A 36 -3.98 -12.08 -5.44
N SER A 37 -5.05 -12.67 -4.91
CA SER A 37 -6.16 -13.22 -5.69
C SER A 37 -7.29 -12.23 -6.00
N LEU A 38 -7.32 -11.07 -5.35
CA LEU A 38 -8.31 -10.02 -5.55
C LEU A 38 -7.89 -8.97 -6.60
#